data_AF-A0A1Q3EFI4-F1
#
_entry.id   AF-A0A1Q3EFI4-F1
#
_cell.length_a   1.000
_cell.length_b   1.000
_cell.length_c   1.000
_cell.angle_alpha   90.00
_cell.angle_beta   90.00
_cell.angle_gamma   90.00
#
_symmetry.space_group_name_H-M   'P 1'
#
loop_
_entity.id
_entity.type
_entity.pdbx_description
1 polymer ?
#
loop_
_entity_poly.entity_id
_entity_poly.type
_entity_poly.pdbx_seq_one_letter_code
_entity_poly.pdbx_strand_id
1 'polypeptide(L)'
;MGAYYDEVEIEDMVWDASRKVYHYPCPCGDRFEITRQQLRDCEDIATCPSCSLIIRVIYDPLDFEDEDEQEEEQEGTPYLKFYNTVFTILHSIDS
;
A
#
# COMPACT_ATOMS: atom_id res chain seq x y z
N MET A 1 2.52 21.21 17.98
CA MET A 1 1.91 19.90 17.68
C MET A 1 1.41 19.98 16.26
N GLY A 2 2.26 19.62 15.28
CA GLY A 2 1.75 19.34 13.94
C GLY A 2 1.04 18.01 14.04
N ALA A 3 -0.26 18.05 14.29
CA ALA A 3 -1.08 16.85 14.40
C ALA A 3 -1.46 16.45 12.98
N TYR A 4 -1.11 15.23 12.59
CA TYR A 4 -1.62 14.61 11.38
C TYR A 4 -3.15 14.66 11.40
N TYR A 5 -3.76 14.85 10.23
CA TYR A 5 -5.22 14.88 10.12
C TYR A 5 -5.82 13.50 10.45
N ASP A 6 -5.19 12.45 9.94
CA ASP A 6 -5.58 11.06 10.19
C ASP A 6 -4.39 10.11 9.95
N GLU A 7 -4.53 8.87 10.41
CA GLU A 7 -3.62 7.76 10.14
C GLU A 7 -4.35 6.76 9.24
N VAL A 8 -3.83 6.55 8.02
CA VAL A 8 -4.47 5.75 6.98
C VAL A 8 -3.53 4.62 6.57
N GLU A 9 -4.05 3.40 6.43
CA GLU A 9 -3.27 2.26 5.96
C GLU A 9 -3.03 2.35 4.45
N ILE A 10 -1.86 1.93 3.98
CA ILE A 10 -1.51 1.95 2.55
C ILE A 10 -2.50 1.13 1.70
N GLU A 11 -3.12 0.12 2.29
CA GLU A 11 -4.13 -0.76 1.68
C GLU A 11 -5.44 -0.04 1.34
N ASP A 12 -5.78 1.03 2.07
CA ASP A 12 -6.95 1.87 1.84
C ASP A 12 -6.71 2.95 0.76
N MET A 13 -5.45 3.12 0.33
CA MET A 13 -5.09 4.08 -0.71
C MET A 13 -5.25 3.47 -2.10
N VAL A 14 -5.60 4.31 -3.07
CA VAL A 14 -5.73 3.89 -4.47
C VAL A 14 -4.37 4.04 -5.16
N TRP A 15 -3.82 2.92 -5.66
CA TRP A 15 -2.59 2.92 -6.45
C TRP A 15 -2.83 3.36 -7.90
N ASP A 16 -2.09 4.37 -8.36
CA ASP A 16 -2.01 4.76 -9.76
C ASP A 16 -0.68 4.26 -10.37
N ALA A 17 -0.76 3.18 -11.15
CA ALA A 17 0.41 2.58 -11.80
C ALA A 17 1.05 3.48 -12.88
N SER A 18 0.29 4.41 -13.45
CA SER A 18 0.82 5.31 -14.51
C SER A 18 1.74 6.37 -13.91
N ARG A 19 1.37 6.89 -12.73
CA ARG A 19 2.14 7.91 -12.02
C ARG A 19 3.07 7.34 -10.95
N LYS A 20 2.87 6.08 -10.55
CA LYS A 20 3.51 5.42 -9.40
C LYS A 20 3.24 6.16 -8.07
N VAL A 21 1.98 6.55 -7.87
CA VAL A 21 1.53 7.37 -6.73
C VAL A 21 0.31 6.72 -6.07
N TYR A 22 0.28 6.76 -4.75
CA TYR A 22 -0.90 6.40 -3.96
C TYR A 22 -1.76 7.64 -3.72
N HIS A 23 -3.07 7.48 -3.90
CA HIS A 23 -4.06 8.55 -3.79
C HIS A 23 -5.12 8.25 -2.74
N TYR A 24 -5.45 9.24 -1.92
CA TYR A 24 -6.53 9.13 -0.92
C TYR A 24 -7.44 10.38 -0.95
N PRO A 25 -8.78 10.22 -0.89
CA PRO A 25 -9.70 11.35 -0.98
C PRO A 25 -9.53 12.31 0.22
N CYS A 26 -9.34 13.60 -0.06
CA CYS A 26 -9.24 14.63 0.97
C CYS A 26 -10.58 15.33 1.18
N PRO A 27 -10.98 15.68 2.42
CA PRO A 27 -12.23 16.40 2.69
C PRO A 27 -12.31 17.80 2.05
N CYS A 28 -11.20 18.36 1.53
CA CYS A 28 -11.22 19.62 0.81
C CYS A 28 -11.75 19.51 -0.63
N GLY A 29 -11.93 18.29 -1.16
CA GLY A 29 -12.34 18.04 -2.54
C GLY A 29 -11.20 17.59 -3.48
N ASP A 30 -9.95 17.70 -3.03
CA ASP A 30 -8.77 17.17 -3.74
C ASP A 30 -8.33 15.81 -3.15
N ARG A 31 -7.11 15.38 -3.47
CA ARG A 31 -6.56 14.08 -3.08
C ARG A 31 -5.21 14.26 -2.44
N PHE A 32 -4.94 13.48 -1.40
CA PHE A 32 -3.58 13.28 -0.92
C PHE A 32 -2.81 12.45 -1.93
N GLU A 33 -1.52 12.77 -2.10
CA GLU A 33 -0.63 12.04 -2.98
C GLU A 33 0.68 11.72 -2.23
N ILE A 34 1.15 10.48 -2.40
CA ILE A 34 2.45 10.02 -1.91
C ILE A 34 3.08 9.06 -2.91
N THR A 35 4.37 9.25 -3.20
CA THR A 35 5.08 8.41 -4.18
C THR A 35 5.61 7.15 -3.52
N ARG A 36 5.75 6.08 -4.30
CA ARG A 36 6.42 4.85 -3.83
C ARG A 36 7.88 5.10 -3.41
N GLN A 37 8.55 6.06 -4.06
CA GLN A 37 9.92 6.42 -3.72
C GLN A 37 10.02 7.02 -2.30
N GLN A 38 9.07 7.87 -1.92
CA GLN A 38 9.00 8.43 -0.57
C GLN A 38 8.79 7.34 0.49
N LEU A 39 7.91 6.37 0.23
CA LEU A 39 7.72 5.23 1.14
C LEU A 39 9.01 4.42 1.31
N ARG A 40 9.81 4.26 0.24
CA ARG A 40 11.14 3.63 0.33
C ARG A 40 12.13 4.44 1.17
N ASP A 41 12.08 5.77 1.08
CA ASP A 41 12.94 6.66 1.86
C ASP A 41 12.48 6.79 3.34
N CYS A 42 11.61 5.89 3.80
CA CYS A 42 10.98 5.91 5.11
C CYS A 42 10.10 7.15 5.38
N GLU A 43 9.57 7.80 4.34
CA GLU A 43 8.68 8.96 4.45
C GLU A 43 7.21 8.53 4.42
N ASP A 44 6.55 8.57 5.57
CA ASP A 44 5.14 8.18 5.78
C ASP A 44 4.14 9.34 5.67
N ILE A 45 4.52 10.47 5.06
CA ILE A 45 3.70 11.69 5.08
C ILE A 45 3.09 11.96 3.70
N ALA A 46 1.79 11.71 3.56
CA ALA A 46 1.05 12.07 2.36
C ALA A 46 0.52 13.50 2.47
N THR A 47 0.77 14.32 1.44
CA THR A 47 0.44 15.75 1.45
C THR A 47 -0.62 16.05 0.41
N CYS A 48 -1.58 16.92 0.73
CA CYS A 48 -2.56 17.41 -0.25
C CYS A 48 -2.11 18.77 -0.81
N PRO A 49 -2.04 18.94 -2.15
CA PRO A 49 -1.58 20.18 -2.78
C PRO A 49 -2.50 21.38 -2.51
N SER A 50 -3.76 21.14 -2.14
CA SER A 50 -4.77 22.21 -2.05
C SER A 50 -5.06 22.68 -0.63
N CYS A 51 -4.91 21.82 0.39
CA CYS A 51 -5.35 22.16 1.75
C CYS A 51 -4.24 22.17 2.79
N SER A 52 -2.98 21.94 2.40
CA SER A 52 -1.81 21.84 3.31
C SER A 52 -1.97 20.82 4.45
N LEU A 53 -3.05 20.03 4.45
CA LEU A 53 -3.24 18.92 5.36
C LEU A 53 -2.25 17.84 5.00
N ILE A 54 -1.87 17.09 6.03
CA ILE A 54 -1.03 15.91 5.93
C ILE A 54 -1.70 14.77 6.68
N ILE A 55 -1.62 13.58 6.11
CA ILE A 55 -2.02 12.33 6.76
C ILE A 55 -0.79 11.45 6.95
N ARG A 56 -0.84 10.58 7.95
CA ARG A 56 0.19 9.60 8.20
C ARG A 56 -0.18 8.29 7.52
N VAL A 57 0.73 7.73 6.73
CA VAL A 57 0.51 6.48 6.02
C VAL A 57 1.13 5.34 6.80
N ILE A 58 0.33 4.37 7.22
CA ILE A 58 0.80 3.16 7.90
C ILE A 58 1.12 2.13 6.82
N TYR A 59 2.39 1.72 6.73
CA TYR A 59 2.89 0.71 5.79
C TYR A 59 3.99 -0.14 6.44
N ASP A 60 4.25 -1.30 5.87
CA ASP A 60 5.41 -2.13 6.22
C ASP A 60 6.60 -1.76 5.31
N PRO A 61 7.74 -1.31 5.85
CA PRO A 61 8.91 -0.98 5.04
C PRO A 61 9.41 -2.18 4.21
N LEU A 62 9.20 -3.42 4.68
CA LEU A 62 9.60 -4.61 3.95
C LEU A 62 8.93 -4.73 2.57
N ASP A 63 7.70 -4.22 2.42
CA ASP A 63 6.98 -4.25 1.14
C ASP A 63 7.62 -3.34 0.05
N PHE A 64 8.47 -2.40 0.46
CA PHE A 64 9.08 -1.41 -0.43
C PHE A 64 10.61 -1.47 -0.49
N GLU A 65 11.25 -2.29 0.35
CA GLU A 65 12.70 -2.55 0.34
C GLU A 65 13.14 -3.43 -0.85
N ASP A 66 12.26 -4.25 -1.43
CA ASP A 66 12.65 -5.34 -2.38
C ASP A 66 12.97 -4.95 -3.85
N GLU A 67 13.07 -3.67 -4.25
CA GLU A 67 13.38 -3.33 -5.68
C GLU A 67 14.87 -3.27 -6.03
N ASP A 68 15.79 -3.64 -5.14
CA ASP A 68 17.20 -3.82 -5.50
C ASP A 68 17.56 -5.20 -6.04
N GLU A 69 16.64 -6.01 -6.60
CA GLU A 69 17.10 -7.08 -7.50
C GLU A 69 16.19 -7.74 -8.57
N GLN A 70 14.89 -7.52 -8.76
CA GLN A 70 14.20 -8.12 -9.94
C GLN A 70 12.82 -7.53 -10.26
N GLU A 71 12.61 -7.13 -11.53
CA GLU A 71 11.29 -6.91 -12.13
C GLU A 71 10.50 -8.23 -12.17
N GLU A 72 9.63 -8.52 -11.20
CA GLU A 72 8.57 -9.53 -11.38
C GLU A 72 7.25 -9.06 -10.74
N GLU A 73 6.20 -9.06 -11.56
CA GLU A 73 4.79 -8.90 -11.19
C GLU A 73 4.42 -9.78 -9.98
N GLN A 74 3.63 -9.28 -9.04
CA GLN A 74 2.48 -10.01 -8.48
C GLN A 74 1.70 -9.17 -7.45
N GLU A 75 0.45 -8.89 -7.81
CA GLU A 75 -0.66 -8.92 -6.85
C GLU A 75 -0.61 -10.27 -6.11
N GLY A 76 -0.48 -10.29 -4.79
CA GLY A 76 -0.39 -11.57 -4.11
C GLY A 76 -0.11 -11.47 -2.63
N THR A 77 -1.16 -11.20 -1.84
CA THR A 77 -1.10 -11.39 -0.40
C THR A 77 -0.63 -12.82 -0.08
N PRO A 78 0.20 -13.02 0.96
CA PRO A 78 0.75 -14.34 1.34
C PRO A 78 -0.32 -15.36 1.78
N TYR A 79 -1.58 -14.95 1.93
CA TYR A 79 -2.68 -15.81 2.38
C TYR A 79 -3.14 -16.84 1.32
N LEU A 80 -3.02 -16.53 0.02
CA LEU A 80 -3.57 -17.39 -1.04
C LEU A 80 -2.76 -18.67 -1.29
N LYS A 81 -1.45 -18.67 -0.99
CA LYS A 81 -0.58 -19.85 -1.13
C LYS A 81 -0.93 -20.94 -0.11
N PHE A 82 -1.35 -20.56 1.09
CA PHE A 82 -1.82 -21.50 2.11
C PHE A 82 -3.15 -22.15 1.73
N TYR A 83 -4.13 -21.37 1.23
CA TYR A 83 -5.45 -21.91 0.93
C TYR A 83 -5.43 -22.95 -0.21
N ASN A 84 -4.67 -22.71 -1.27
CA ASN A 84 -4.54 -23.64 -2.40
C ASN A 84 -3.83 -24.96 -2.02
N THR A 85 -2.85 -24.88 -1.12
CA THR A 85 -2.17 -26.07 -0.58
C THR A 85 -3.11 -26.90 0.27
N VAL A 86 -3.89 -26.25 1.16
CA VAL A 86 -4.83 -26.94 2.05
C VAL A 86 -6.01 -27.53 1.26
N PHE A 87 -6.53 -26.84 0.25
CA PHE A 87 -7.65 -27.32 -0.58
C PHE A 87 -7.31 -28.58 -1.39
N THR A 88 -6.07 -28.67 -1.90
CA THR A 88 -5.61 -29.85 -2.67
C THR A 88 -5.49 -31.09 -1.78
N ILE A 89 -5.07 -30.92 -0.52
CA ILE A 89 -4.91 -32.04 0.42
C ILE A 89 -6.28 -32.58 0.88
N LEU A 90 -7.27 -31.71 1.08
CA LEU A 90 -8.62 -32.11 1.52
C LEU A 90 -9.41 -32.89 0.45
N HIS A 91 -9.20 -32.63 -0.84
CA HIS A 91 -9.85 -33.37 -1.92
C HIS A 91 -9.28 -34.78 -2.16
N SER A 92 -8.12 -35.11 -1.57
CA SER A 92 -7.46 -36.41 -1.75
C SER A 92 -7.88 -37.45 -0.70
N ILE A 93 -8.74 -37.10 0.26
CA ILE A 93 -9.08 -37.95 1.41
C ILE A 93 -10.47 -38.61 1.27
N ASP A 94 -11.28 -38.23 0.26
CA ASP A 94 -12.62 -38.79 0.01
C ASP A 94 -12.71 -39.69 -1.25
N SER A 95 -11.61 -40.34 -1.66
CA SER A 95 -11.65 -41.39 -2.70
C SER A 95 -10.68 -42.54 -2.45
#